data_AF-A0A970QI43-F1
#
_entry.id   AF-A0A970QI43-F1
#
_cell.length_a   1.000
_cell.length_b   1.000
_cell.length_c   1.000
_cell.angle_alpha   90.00
_cell.angle_beta   90.00
_cell.angle_gamma   90.00
#
_symmetry.space_group_name_H-M   'P 1'
#
loop_
_entity.id
_entity.type
_entity.pdbx_description
1 polymer ?
#
loop_
_entity_poly.entity_id
_entity_poly.type
_entity_poly.pdbx_seq_one_letter_code
_entity_poly.pdbx_strand_id
1 'polypeptide(L)'
;MKVRLFLSVVLLLACAGCEDLLRKEPPPPPPSGPQTKEEVAALVNPLIQPLRQSVAGGPGISEAERYSMLAALRNAVIQYGATDFGRQALNDVAYEVQDIAKQAADIERYRLVLICIDVEELLSVESQLLQRLGERADIMLDKPSIQVQGFMDDIEKDQTYIFLNIINRREGKIERKQVREGDELSDIRVIKIIGRNRGVLFEYLKVPGLFFEVDAF
;
A
#
# COMPACT_ATOMS: atom_id res chain seq x y z
N MET A 1 32.11 -82.79 -38.28
CA MET A 1 32.83 -81.76 -37.50
C MET A 1 32.64 -80.32 -38.02
N LYS A 2 31.46 -79.92 -38.58
CA LYS A 2 31.25 -78.53 -39.07
C LYS A 2 29.92 -77.87 -38.63
N VAL A 3 29.03 -78.59 -37.96
CA VAL A 3 27.67 -78.10 -37.65
C VAL A 3 27.54 -77.53 -36.22
N ARG A 4 28.45 -77.87 -35.31
CA ARG A 4 28.40 -77.40 -33.91
C ARG A 4 29.05 -76.03 -33.65
N LEU A 5 29.79 -75.48 -34.62
CA LEU A 5 30.49 -74.19 -34.47
C LEU A 5 29.62 -72.98 -34.89
N PHE A 6 28.57 -73.20 -35.68
CA PHE A 6 27.71 -72.12 -36.18
C PHE A 6 26.59 -71.71 -35.21
N LEU A 7 26.23 -72.59 -34.25
CA LEU A 7 25.13 -72.32 -33.32
C LEU A 7 25.54 -71.45 -32.13
N SER A 8 26.83 -71.42 -31.77
CA SER A 8 27.36 -70.66 -30.64
C SER A 8 27.70 -69.20 -30.97
N VAL A 9 27.87 -68.85 -32.25
CA VAL A 9 28.18 -67.48 -32.67
C VAL A 9 26.90 -66.65 -32.88
N VAL A 10 25.78 -67.27 -33.27
CA VAL A 10 24.50 -66.57 -33.46
C VAL A 10 23.83 -66.22 -32.11
N LEU A 11 24.08 -67.00 -31.05
CA LEU A 11 23.53 -66.73 -29.72
C LEU A 11 24.25 -65.58 -28.98
N LEU A 12 25.51 -65.29 -29.33
CA LEU A 12 26.29 -64.18 -28.74
C LEU A 12 26.00 -62.83 -29.41
N LEU A 13 25.51 -62.81 -30.65
CA LEU A 13 25.10 -61.58 -31.35
C LEU A 13 23.71 -61.08 -30.95
N ALA A 14 22.88 -61.90 -30.29
CA ALA A 14 21.56 -61.49 -29.82
C ALA A 14 21.59 -60.66 -28.51
N CYS A 15 22.71 -60.69 -27.77
CA CYS A 15 22.86 -59.97 -26.50
C CYS A 15 23.56 -58.60 -26.62
N ALA A 16 24.14 -58.27 -27.77
CA ALA A 16 24.86 -57.00 -27.96
C ALA A 16 23.97 -55.85 -28.52
N GLY A 17 22.71 -56.13 -28.83
CA GLY A 17 21.79 -55.16 -29.45
C GLY A 17 20.82 -54.45 -28.49
N CYS A 18 20.92 -54.69 -27.18
CA CYS A 18 19.91 -54.25 -26.21
C CYS A 18 20.39 -53.21 -25.17
N GLU A 19 21.58 -52.63 -25.31
CA GLU A 19 22.04 -51.57 -24.38
C GLU A 19 21.78 -50.14 -24.88
N ASP A 20 21.62 -49.94 -26.20
CA ASP A 20 21.50 -48.57 -26.78
C ASP A 20 20.08 -47.99 -26.75
N LEU A 21 19.05 -48.78 -26.41
CA LEU A 21 17.65 -48.31 -26.34
C LEU A 21 17.19 -47.89 -24.93
N LEU A 22 18.01 -48.10 -23.90
CA LEU A 22 17.64 -47.84 -22.50
C LEU A 22 18.33 -46.63 -21.86
N ARG A 23 19.13 -45.86 -22.60
CA ARG A 23 19.95 -44.78 -22.02
C ARG A 23 19.83 -43.41 -22.68
N LYS A 24 18.70 -43.11 -23.33
CA LYS A 24 18.26 -41.71 -23.43
C LYS A 24 17.42 -41.43 -22.19
N GLU A 25 18.06 -40.90 -21.16
CA GLU A 25 17.31 -40.21 -20.09
C GLU A 25 16.34 -39.25 -20.78
N PRO A 26 15.03 -39.30 -20.44
CA PRO A 26 14.07 -38.37 -21.02
C PRO A 26 14.62 -36.95 -20.84
N PRO A 27 14.55 -36.10 -21.88
CA PRO A 27 15.04 -34.73 -21.76
C PRO A 27 14.46 -34.12 -20.48
N PRO A 28 15.27 -33.42 -19.67
CA PRO A 28 14.81 -32.89 -18.40
C PRO A 28 13.50 -32.13 -18.66
N PRO A 29 12.45 -32.34 -17.83
CA PRO A 29 11.19 -31.67 -18.03
C PRO A 29 11.45 -30.17 -18.13
N PRO A 30 10.80 -29.47 -19.09
CA PRO A 30 10.98 -28.03 -19.22
C PRO A 30 10.73 -27.40 -17.85
N PRO A 31 11.59 -26.45 -17.43
CA PRO A 31 11.52 -25.90 -16.09
C PRO A 31 10.12 -25.30 -15.90
N SER A 32 9.44 -25.73 -14.84
CA SER A 32 8.06 -25.33 -14.56
C SER A 32 8.06 -23.98 -13.87
N GLY A 33 7.24 -23.05 -14.37
CA GLY A 33 7.10 -21.71 -13.81
C GLY A 33 7.99 -20.66 -14.47
N PRO A 34 7.87 -19.39 -14.05
CA PRO A 34 8.55 -18.27 -14.68
C PRO A 34 10.08 -18.41 -14.53
N GLN A 35 10.79 -18.17 -15.64
CA GLN A 35 12.24 -18.29 -15.74
C GLN A 35 12.94 -16.93 -15.83
N THR A 36 12.17 -15.86 -16.07
CA THR A 36 12.70 -14.52 -16.32
C THR A 36 12.09 -13.50 -15.39
N LYS A 37 12.77 -12.35 -15.26
CA LYS A 37 12.28 -11.21 -14.48
C LYS A 37 10.95 -10.72 -15.05
N GLU A 38 10.84 -10.66 -16.38
CA GLU A 38 9.70 -10.15 -17.12
C GLU A 38 8.45 -11.01 -16.89
N GLU A 39 8.61 -12.33 -16.85
CA GLU A 39 7.52 -13.26 -16.56
C GLU A 39 7.03 -13.12 -15.11
N VAL A 40 7.93 -12.99 -14.14
CA VAL A 40 7.54 -12.71 -12.74
C VAL A 40 6.87 -11.34 -12.63
N ALA A 41 7.43 -10.31 -13.27
CA ALA A 41 6.87 -8.96 -13.26
C ALA A 41 5.45 -8.94 -13.85
N ALA A 42 5.18 -9.70 -14.92
CA ALA A 42 3.83 -9.83 -15.48
C ALA A 42 2.81 -10.41 -14.49
N LEU A 43 3.25 -11.25 -13.54
CA LEU A 43 2.41 -11.84 -12.51
C LEU A 43 2.23 -10.92 -11.30
N VAL A 44 3.27 -10.18 -10.91
CA VAL A 44 3.24 -9.31 -9.72
C VAL A 44 2.68 -7.92 -10.02
N ASN A 45 2.96 -7.34 -11.19
CA ASN A 45 2.51 -5.99 -11.56
C ASN A 45 0.99 -5.77 -11.45
N PRO A 46 0.12 -6.74 -11.81
CA PRO A 46 -1.32 -6.59 -11.61
C PRO A 46 -1.73 -6.44 -10.14
N LEU A 47 -0.94 -6.96 -9.20
CA LEU A 47 -1.29 -6.96 -7.77
C LEU A 47 -1.36 -5.56 -7.19
N ILE A 48 -0.53 -4.62 -7.67
CA ILE A 48 -0.52 -3.23 -7.22
C ILE A 48 -1.43 -2.31 -8.05
N GLN A 49 -2.24 -2.85 -8.98
CA GLN A 49 -3.20 -2.06 -9.75
C GLN A 49 -4.17 -1.22 -8.89
N PRO A 50 -4.68 -1.72 -7.75
CA PRO A 50 -5.53 -0.91 -6.87
C PRO A 50 -4.83 0.38 -6.40
N LEU A 51 -3.52 0.33 -6.13
CA LEU A 51 -2.73 1.51 -5.74
C LEU A 51 -2.67 2.53 -6.88
N ARG A 52 -2.36 2.08 -8.10
CA ARG A 52 -2.31 2.93 -9.31
C ARG A 52 -3.63 3.62 -9.58
N GLN A 53 -4.73 2.87 -9.51
CA GLN A 53 -6.07 3.41 -9.73
C GLN A 53 -6.43 4.43 -8.66
N SER A 54 -6.12 4.15 -7.39
CA SER A 54 -6.44 5.05 -6.30
C SER A 54 -5.64 6.34 -6.38
N VAL A 55 -4.34 6.30 -6.71
CA VAL A 55 -3.53 7.53 -6.84
C VAL A 55 -3.95 8.37 -8.03
N ALA A 56 -4.41 7.75 -9.13
CA ALA A 56 -4.92 8.42 -10.32
C ALA A 56 -6.30 9.09 -10.14
N GLY A 57 -6.80 9.19 -8.91
CA GLY A 57 -8.10 9.82 -8.60
C GLY A 57 -9.25 8.84 -8.50
N GLY A 58 -9.01 7.53 -8.68
CA GLY A 58 -10.02 6.49 -8.46
C GLY A 58 -10.50 6.38 -7.01
N PRO A 59 -11.42 5.46 -6.72
CA PRO A 59 -11.92 5.25 -5.37
C PRO A 59 -10.79 4.89 -4.39
N GLY A 60 -11.03 5.17 -3.11
CA GLY A 60 -10.16 4.68 -2.05
C GLY A 60 -10.21 3.16 -1.96
N ILE A 61 -9.12 2.54 -1.50
CA ILE A 61 -9.03 1.09 -1.33
C ILE A 61 -9.80 0.68 -0.07
N SER A 62 -10.74 -0.25 -0.22
CA SER A 62 -11.46 -0.84 0.90
C SER A 62 -10.56 -1.75 1.74
N GLU A 63 -10.90 -2.01 3.00
CA GLU A 63 -10.11 -2.95 3.84
C GLU A 63 -10.09 -4.37 3.26
N ALA A 64 -11.17 -4.80 2.62
CA ALA A 64 -11.24 -6.11 1.96
C ALA A 64 -10.27 -6.19 0.76
N GLU A 65 -10.19 -5.14 -0.06
CA GLU A 65 -9.24 -5.04 -1.18
C GLU A 65 -7.79 -4.91 -0.70
N ARG A 66 -7.55 -4.12 0.35
CA ARG A 66 -6.22 -4.04 0.99
C ARG A 66 -5.76 -5.42 1.46
N TYR A 67 -6.63 -6.15 2.15
CA TYR A 67 -6.30 -7.49 2.64
C TYR A 67 -6.02 -8.47 1.50
N SER A 68 -6.85 -8.50 0.46
CA SER A 68 -6.65 -9.41 -0.68
C SER A 68 -5.38 -9.10 -1.46
N MET A 69 -5.07 -7.80 -1.66
CA MET A 69 -3.85 -7.34 -2.30
C MET A 69 -2.60 -7.74 -1.51
N LEU A 70 -2.56 -7.47 -0.20
CA LEU A 70 -1.43 -7.84 0.66
C LEU A 70 -1.24 -9.36 0.73
N ALA A 71 -2.31 -10.14 0.79
CA ALA A 71 -2.24 -11.59 0.76
C ALA A 71 -1.66 -12.11 -0.57
N ALA A 72 -2.09 -11.55 -1.70
CA ALA A 72 -1.56 -11.92 -3.02
C ALA A 72 -0.08 -11.57 -3.17
N LEU A 73 0.33 -10.38 -2.72
CA LEU A 73 1.74 -9.97 -2.71
C LEU A 73 2.58 -10.88 -1.82
N ARG A 74 2.08 -11.25 -0.63
CA ARG A 74 2.79 -12.17 0.26
C ARG A 74 3.03 -13.52 -0.40
N ASN A 75 2.04 -14.05 -1.10
CA ASN A 75 2.17 -15.29 -1.85
C ASN A 75 3.21 -15.16 -2.97
N ALA A 76 3.24 -14.02 -3.68
CA ALA A 76 4.26 -13.75 -4.69
C ALA A 76 5.68 -13.67 -4.09
N VAL A 77 5.85 -13.03 -2.92
CA VAL A 77 7.13 -13.00 -2.19
C VAL A 77 7.58 -14.41 -1.81
N ILE A 78 6.69 -15.24 -1.26
CA ILE A 78 6.99 -16.64 -0.92
C ILE A 78 7.38 -17.45 -2.16
N GLN A 79 6.67 -17.26 -3.27
CA GLN A 79 6.85 -18.05 -4.48
C GLN A 79 8.11 -17.65 -5.28
N TYR A 80 8.43 -16.36 -5.36
CA TYR A 80 9.46 -15.84 -6.26
C TYR A 80 10.65 -15.20 -5.53
N GLY A 81 10.52 -14.84 -4.25
CA GLY A 81 11.53 -14.11 -3.49
C GLY A 81 12.84 -14.87 -3.24
N ALA A 82 12.86 -16.19 -3.44
CA ALA A 82 14.07 -16.99 -3.35
C ALA A 82 14.95 -16.93 -4.62
N THR A 83 14.42 -16.42 -5.74
CA THR A 83 15.11 -16.38 -7.03
C THR A 83 15.69 -14.99 -7.31
N ASP A 84 16.82 -14.89 -8.01
CA ASP A 84 17.44 -13.60 -8.32
C ASP A 84 16.54 -12.73 -9.21
N PHE A 85 15.97 -13.30 -10.26
CA PHE A 85 15.06 -12.61 -11.16
C PHE A 85 13.74 -12.23 -10.47
N GLY A 86 13.24 -13.06 -9.57
CA GLY A 86 12.05 -12.76 -8.77
C GLY A 86 12.30 -11.61 -7.80
N ARG A 87 13.44 -11.57 -7.11
CA ARG A 87 13.84 -10.43 -6.26
C ARG A 87 13.94 -9.14 -7.06
N GLN A 88 14.51 -9.18 -8.26
CA GLN A 88 14.56 -8.00 -9.12
C GLN A 88 13.17 -7.51 -9.52
N ALA A 89 12.24 -8.41 -9.87
CA ALA A 89 10.86 -8.02 -10.19
C ALA A 89 10.12 -7.43 -8.99
N LEU A 90 10.31 -8.01 -7.79
CA LEU A 90 9.73 -7.49 -6.55
C LEU A 90 10.31 -6.11 -6.16
N ASN A 91 11.59 -5.88 -6.40
CA ASN A 91 12.22 -4.58 -6.18
C ASN A 91 11.67 -3.49 -7.11
N ASP A 92 11.45 -3.80 -8.39
CA ASP A 92 10.82 -2.84 -9.31
C ASP A 92 9.43 -2.42 -8.81
N VAL A 93 8.64 -3.38 -8.31
CA VAL A 93 7.34 -3.12 -7.70
C VAL A 93 7.48 -2.26 -6.45
N ALA A 94 8.47 -2.50 -5.60
CA ALA A 94 8.72 -1.68 -4.41
C ALA A 94 9.04 -0.22 -4.78
N TYR A 95 9.87 0.02 -5.79
CA TYR A 95 10.17 1.39 -6.25
C TYR A 95 8.93 2.10 -6.78
N GLU A 96 8.09 1.39 -7.54
CA GLU A 96 6.84 1.96 -8.01
C GLU A 96 5.89 2.30 -6.86
N VAL A 97 5.79 1.44 -5.85
CA VAL A 97 4.99 1.69 -4.64
C VAL A 97 5.50 2.93 -3.89
N GLN A 98 6.81 3.14 -3.81
CA GLN A 98 7.39 4.35 -3.23
C GLN A 98 6.99 5.61 -3.99
N ASP A 99 6.96 5.56 -5.32
CA ASP A 99 6.54 6.69 -6.14
C ASP A 99 5.04 6.96 -6.04
N ILE A 100 4.23 5.90 -5.92
CA ILE A 100 2.79 6.03 -5.64
C ILE A 100 2.58 6.68 -4.25
N ALA A 101 3.35 6.29 -3.24
CA ALA A 101 3.24 6.87 -1.90
C ALA A 101 3.55 8.36 -1.88
N LYS A 102 4.59 8.81 -2.62
CA LYS A 102 4.90 10.24 -2.77
C LYS A 102 3.73 10.99 -3.40
N GLN A 103 3.23 10.49 -4.54
CA GLN A 103 2.09 11.08 -5.23
C GLN A 103 0.84 11.14 -4.32
N ALA A 104 0.58 10.06 -3.58
CA ALA A 104 -0.53 10.00 -2.62
C ALA A 104 -0.39 11.03 -1.50
N ALA A 105 0.83 11.25 -1.00
CA ALA A 105 1.11 12.28 0.00
C ALA A 105 0.90 13.69 -0.55
N ASP A 106 1.29 13.96 -1.79
CA ASP A 106 1.12 15.25 -2.47
C ASP A 106 -0.35 15.62 -2.65
N ILE A 107 -1.22 14.63 -2.88
CA ILE A 107 -2.68 14.81 -2.98
C ILE A 107 -3.43 14.54 -1.66
N GLU A 108 -2.72 14.53 -0.53
CA GLU A 108 -3.26 14.34 0.83
C GLU A 108 -4.06 13.04 1.05
N ARG A 109 -3.82 11.99 0.25
CA ARG A 109 -4.42 10.65 0.43
C ARG A 109 -3.61 9.82 1.45
N TYR A 110 -3.56 10.29 2.69
CA TYR A 110 -2.73 9.68 3.75
C TYR A 110 -3.04 8.21 4.05
N ARG A 111 -4.29 7.76 3.92
CA ARG A 111 -4.62 6.33 4.05
C ARG A 111 -3.94 5.48 2.97
N LEU A 112 -3.83 6.00 1.74
CA LEU A 112 -3.12 5.32 0.66
C LEU A 112 -1.61 5.28 0.91
N VAL A 113 -1.05 6.34 1.51
CA VAL A 113 0.37 6.35 1.96
C VAL A 113 0.63 5.19 2.92
N LEU A 114 -0.21 5.01 3.96
CA LEU A 114 -0.06 3.91 4.91
C LEU A 114 -0.16 2.52 4.23
N ILE A 115 -1.07 2.36 3.26
CA ILE A 115 -1.16 1.10 2.51
C ILE A 115 0.12 0.83 1.71
N CYS A 116 0.75 1.86 1.14
CA CYS A 116 2.02 1.71 0.44
C CYS A 116 3.16 1.28 1.39
N ILE A 117 3.12 1.74 2.64
CA ILE A 117 4.08 1.31 3.67
C ILE A 117 3.89 -0.17 4.00
N ASP A 118 2.64 -0.64 4.19
CA ASP A 118 2.39 -2.09 4.42
C ASP A 118 2.94 -2.96 3.29
N VAL A 119 2.81 -2.48 2.04
CA VAL A 119 3.31 -3.19 0.85
C VAL A 119 4.83 -3.20 0.83
N GLU A 120 5.48 -2.08 1.16
CA GLU A 120 6.95 -2.01 1.20
C GLU A 120 7.54 -2.91 2.30
N GLU A 121 6.93 -2.90 3.49
CA GLU A 121 7.34 -3.77 4.60
C GLU A 121 7.26 -5.24 4.21
N LEU A 122 6.22 -5.61 3.45
CA LEU A 122 6.03 -6.96 2.94
C LEU A 122 7.08 -7.36 1.89
N LEU A 123 7.56 -6.40 1.10
CA LEU A 123 8.62 -6.62 0.10
C LEU A 123 10.03 -6.58 0.73
N SER A 124 10.15 -6.23 2.01
CA SER A 124 11.42 -6.10 2.74
C SER A 124 12.38 -5.09 2.12
N VAL A 125 11.86 -3.99 1.57
CA VAL A 125 12.67 -2.95 0.91
C VAL A 125 12.64 -1.68 1.74
N GLU A 126 13.48 -1.57 2.77
CA GLU A 126 13.46 -0.42 3.68
C GLU A 126 13.65 0.94 2.97
N SER A 127 12.75 1.88 3.25
CA SER A 127 12.81 3.25 2.75
C SER A 127 12.61 4.28 3.87
N GLN A 128 13.67 5.03 4.17
CA GLN A 128 13.58 6.17 5.09
C GLN A 128 12.59 7.25 4.63
N LEU A 129 12.36 7.34 3.31
CA LEU A 129 11.37 8.26 2.76
C LEU A 129 9.96 7.84 3.18
N LEU A 130 9.63 6.55 3.04
CA LEU A 130 8.33 6.04 3.41
C LEU A 130 8.09 6.12 4.92
N GLN A 131 9.11 5.89 5.75
CA GLN A 131 9.01 6.08 7.20
C GLN A 131 8.57 7.52 7.55
N ARG A 132 9.23 8.53 6.98
CA ARG A 132 8.85 9.94 7.19
C ARG A 132 7.46 10.27 6.66
N LEU A 133 7.08 9.71 5.52
CA LEU A 133 5.73 9.86 4.97
C LEU A 133 4.68 9.19 5.86
N GLY A 134 5.01 8.06 6.48
CA GLY A 134 4.16 7.33 7.42
C GLY A 134 3.87 8.12 8.69
N GLU A 135 4.93 8.62 9.34
CA GLU A 135 4.79 9.48 10.53
C GLU A 135 3.89 10.68 10.23
N ARG A 136 4.11 11.33 9.09
CA ARG A 136 3.27 12.44 8.65
C ARG A 136 1.82 11.99 8.36
N ALA A 137 1.64 10.85 7.70
CA ALA A 137 0.32 10.33 7.36
C ALA A 137 -0.50 10.00 8.61
N ASP A 138 0.10 9.40 9.63
CA ASP A 138 -0.56 9.11 10.90
C ASP A 138 -1.01 10.40 11.60
N ILE A 139 -0.12 11.39 11.71
CA ILE A 139 -0.46 12.69 12.30
C ILE A 139 -1.60 13.37 11.52
N MET A 140 -1.59 13.29 10.18
CA MET A 140 -2.60 13.95 9.35
C MET A 140 -3.94 13.20 9.29
N LEU A 141 -3.96 11.88 9.48
CA LEU A 141 -5.19 11.11 9.63
C LEU A 141 -5.86 11.36 10.98
N ASP A 142 -5.08 11.65 12.00
CA ASP A 142 -5.56 12.06 13.32
C ASP A 142 -6.13 13.48 13.33
N LYS A 143 -5.82 14.31 12.32
CA LYS A 143 -6.40 15.65 12.20
C LYS A 143 -7.92 15.55 12.02
N PRO A 144 -8.73 16.00 12.98
CA PRO A 144 -10.17 15.90 12.85
C PRO A 144 -10.70 16.87 11.78
N SER A 145 -11.85 16.53 11.19
CA SER A 145 -12.55 17.44 10.27
C SER A 145 -13.49 18.32 11.07
N ILE A 146 -13.41 19.63 10.89
CA ILE A 146 -14.25 20.60 11.59
C ILE A 146 -15.32 21.12 10.63
N GLN A 147 -16.53 21.30 11.15
CA GLN A 147 -17.59 22.07 10.50
C GLN A 147 -18.09 23.13 11.47
N VAL A 148 -18.05 24.40 11.04
CA VAL A 148 -18.59 25.51 11.82
C VAL A 148 -20.08 25.63 11.54
N GLN A 149 -20.91 25.38 12.56
CA GLN A 149 -22.37 25.39 12.47
C GLN A 149 -22.96 26.79 12.64
N GLY A 150 -22.23 27.70 13.29
CA GLY A 150 -22.69 29.07 13.50
C GLY A 150 -22.04 29.73 14.70
N PHE A 151 -22.51 30.95 14.97
CA PHE A 151 -21.99 31.82 16.01
C PHE A 151 -23.14 32.36 16.86
N MET A 152 -22.87 32.64 18.13
CA MET A 152 -23.80 33.32 19.02
C MET A 152 -23.05 34.33 19.87
N ASP A 153 -23.46 35.59 19.75
CA ASP A 153 -22.91 36.68 20.56
C ASP A 153 -23.67 36.75 21.89
N ASP A 154 -22.92 36.63 22.98
CA ASP A 154 -23.40 36.85 24.35
C ASP A 154 -23.08 38.29 24.74
N ILE A 155 -24.07 39.16 24.57
CA ILE A 155 -23.97 40.60 24.80
C ILE A 155 -23.66 40.92 26.27
N GLU A 156 -24.10 40.06 27.20
CA GLU A 156 -23.86 40.28 28.63
C GLU A 156 -22.40 40.04 29.00
N LYS A 157 -21.73 39.10 28.31
CA LYS A 157 -20.33 38.73 28.56
C LYS A 157 -19.35 39.29 27.54
N ASP A 158 -19.85 40.01 26.54
CA ASP A 158 -19.08 40.52 25.40
C ASP A 158 -18.24 39.41 24.73
N GLN A 159 -18.85 38.24 24.51
CA GLN A 159 -18.18 37.02 24.02
C GLN A 159 -18.97 36.36 22.89
N THR A 160 -18.27 35.97 21.83
CA THR A 160 -18.84 35.16 20.75
C THR A 160 -18.54 33.69 20.98
N TYR A 161 -19.58 32.87 21.02
CA TYR A 161 -19.47 31.42 21.00
C TYR A 161 -19.56 30.89 19.58
N ILE A 162 -18.81 29.84 19.33
CA ILE A 162 -18.72 29.14 18.05
C ILE A 162 -19.26 27.73 18.28
N PHE A 163 -20.24 27.32 17.48
CA PHE A 163 -20.77 25.96 17.49
C PHE A 163 -20.07 25.14 16.42
N LEU A 164 -19.45 24.03 16.83
CA LEU A 164 -18.64 23.17 15.98
C LEU A 164 -19.16 21.74 15.99
N ASN A 165 -19.11 21.10 14.81
CA ASN A 165 -19.09 19.65 14.70
C ASN A 165 -17.66 19.20 14.44
N ILE A 166 -17.12 18.36 15.31
CA ILE A 166 -15.79 17.76 15.18
C ILE A 166 -15.98 16.32 14.76
N ILE A 167 -15.46 15.98 13.60
CA ILE A 167 -15.61 14.67 12.98
C ILE A 167 -14.28 13.96 13.07
N ASN A 168 -14.24 12.86 13.82
CA ASN A 168 -13.09 11.97 13.85
C ASN A 168 -12.98 11.25 12.50
N ARG A 169 -11.89 11.46 11.77
CA ARG A 169 -11.70 10.87 10.42
C ARG A 169 -11.52 9.34 10.45
N ARG A 170 -11.07 8.77 11.58
CA ARG A 170 -10.85 7.33 11.74
C ARG A 170 -12.13 6.59 12.10
N GLU A 171 -12.94 7.15 13.00
CA GLU A 171 -14.15 6.48 13.52
C GLU A 171 -15.46 6.97 12.87
N GLY A 172 -15.45 8.13 12.23
CA GLY A 172 -16.66 8.78 11.72
C GLY A 172 -17.58 9.34 12.81
N LYS A 173 -17.15 9.35 14.08
CA LYS A 173 -17.91 9.94 15.18
C LYS A 173 -17.93 11.47 15.07
N ILE A 174 -19.11 12.03 15.32
CA ILE A 174 -19.36 13.47 15.30
C ILE A 174 -19.61 13.94 16.72
N GLU A 175 -18.78 14.88 17.20
CA GLU A 175 -18.95 15.53 18.48
C GLU A 175 -19.38 16.98 18.28
N ARG A 176 -20.45 17.38 18.98
CA ARG A 176 -20.93 18.77 18.97
C ARG A 176 -20.33 19.51 20.15
N LYS A 177 -19.69 20.64 19.88
CA LYS A 177 -18.95 21.40 20.88
C LYS A 177 -19.21 22.89 20.71
N GLN A 178 -19.22 23.59 21.83
CA GLN A 178 -19.32 25.04 21.89
C GLN A 178 -17.99 25.56 22.43
N VAL A 179 -17.35 26.45 21.69
CA VAL A 179 -16.02 26.98 22.00
C VAL A 179 -15.97 28.48 21.75
N ARG A 180 -14.89 29.12 22.16
CA ARG A 180 -14.60 30.54 21.98
C ARG A 180 -13.22 30.72 21.34
N GLU A 181 -12.91 31.96 20.96
CA GLU A 181 -11.54 32.30 20.56
C GLU A 181 -10.55 32.01 21.71
N GLY A 182 -9.43 31.37 21.37
CA GLY A 182 -8.41 30.94 22.33
C GLY A 182 -8.66 29.57 22.95
N ASP A 183 -9.86 28.98 22.81
CA ASP A 183 -10.13 27.65 23.37
C ASP A 183 -9.36 26.55 22.63
N GLU A 184 -8.95 25.53 23.39
CA GLU A 184 -8.30 24.32 22.90
C GLU A 184 -9.20 23.11 23.08
N LEU A 185 -9.29 22.29 22.04
CA LEU A 185 -10.15 21.12 22.04
C LEU A 185 -9.65 20.07 21.04
N SER A 186 -9.45 18.84 21.52
CA SER A 186 -9.16 17.66 20.68
C SER A 186 -8.02 17.92 19.67
N ASP A 187 -6.87 18.39 20.18
CA ASP A 187 -5.66 18.73 19.41
C ASP A 187 -5.83 19.90 18.42
N ILE A 188 -6.84 20.74 18.61
CA ILE A 188 -7.05 21.96 17.82
C ILE A 188 -7.16 23.16 18.75
N ARG A 189 -6.63 24.31 18.32
CA ARG A 189 -6.86 25.61 18.97
C ARG A 189 -7.67 26.53 18.06
N VAL A 190 -8.65 27.21 18.62
CA VAL A 190 -9.37 28.30 17.96
C VAL A 190 -8.50 29.56 18.04
N ILE A 191 -8.04 30.06 16.90
CA ILE A 191 -7.17 31.24 16.88
C ILE A 191 -7.98 32.53 16.84
N LYS A 192 -8.90 32.63 15.87
CA LYS A 192 -9.77 33.81 15.71
C LYS A 192 -10.94 33.51 14.78
N ILE A 193 -12.02 34.26 14.95
CA ILE A 193 -13.13 34.35 14.02
C ILE A 193 -12.73 35.29 12.88
N ILE A 194 -13.07 34.92 11.65
CA ILE A 194 -12.73 35.68 10.44
C ILE A 194 -13.99 36.09 9.67
N GLY A 195 -13.88 37.20 8.96
CA GLY A 195 -14.90 37.63 8.00
C GLY A 195 -16.24 38.07 8.60
N ARG A 196 -16.29 38.55 9.85
CA ARG A 196 -17.54 38.88 10.58
C ARG A 196 -18.45 37.66 10.72
N ASN A 197 -18.01 36.66 11.49
CA ASN A 197 -18.75 35.42 11.71
C ASN A 197 -19.01 34.63 10.41
N ARG A 198 -18.04 34.65 9.48
CA ARG A 198 -18.10 33.88 8.21
C ARG A 198 -17.21 32.65 8.19
N GLY A 199 -16.22 32.61 9.07
CA GLY A 199 -15.33 31.47 9.20
C GLY A 199 -14.51 31.57 10.47
N VAL A 200 -13.69 30.55 10.70
CA VAL A 200 -12.81 30.45 11.88
C VAL A 200 -11.45 29.95 11.44
N LEU A 201 -10.40 30.59 11.95
CA LEU A 201 -9.03 30.14 11.81
C LEU A 201 -8.67 29.21 12.96
N PHE A 202 -8.22 28.00 12.63
CA PHE A 202 -7.79 26.99 13.58
C PHE A 202 -6.29 26.71 13.45
N GLU A 203 -5.67 26.26 14.53
CA GLU A 203 -4.32 25.69 14.54
C GLU A 203 -4.42 24.21 14.92
N TYR A 204 -3.71 23.33 14.20
CA TYR A 204 -3.59 21.93 14.56
C TYR A 204 -2.39 21.71 15.49
N LEU A 205 -2.65 21.35 16.75
CA LEU A 205 -1.63 21.33 17.80
C LEU A 205 -0.56 20.24 17.63
N LYS A 206 -0.89 19.13 16.95
CA LYS A 206 0.12 18.09 16.65
C LYS A 206 1.13 18.51 15.58
N VAL A 207 0.82 19.54 14.78
CA VAL A 207 1.75 20.10 13.78
C VAL A 207 1.84 21.61 14.02
N PRO A 208 2.76 22.05 14.89
CA PRO A 208 2.91 23.46 15.24
C PRO A 208 3.03 24.35 14.00
N GLY A 209 2.22 25.42 13.95
CA GLY A 209 2.18 26.34 12.81
C GLY A 209 1.32 25.88 11.62
N LEU A 210 0.64 24.73 11.71
CA LEU A 210 -0.35 24.32 10.72
C LEU A 210 -1.70 25.01 11.00
N PHE A 211 -1.93 26.11 10.31
CA PHE A 211 -3.19 26.84 10.35
C PHE A 211 -4.12 26.43 9.22
N PHE A 212 -5.42 26.41 9.49
CA PHE A 212 -6.44 26.16 8.46
C PHE A 212 -7.73 26.92 8.75
N GLU A 213 -8.34 27.41 7.69
CA GLU A 213 -9.60 28.15 7.73
C GLU A 213 -10.77 27.22 7.46
N VAL A 214 -11.87 27.43 8.16
CA VAL A 214 -13.13 26.72 7.95
C VAL A 214 -14.24 27.75 7.86
N ASP A 215 -14.90 27.78 6.71
CA ASP A 215 -16.07 28.62 6.50
C ASP A 215 -17.26 28.11 7.32
N ALA A 216 -18.09 29.04 7.76
CA ALA A 216 -19.36 28.74 8.39
C ALA A 216 -20.42 28.41 7.33
N PHE A 217 -21.25 27.41 7.65
CA PHE A 217 -22.39 27.02 6.84
C PHE A 217 -23.57 27.97 6.99
#